data_AF-A0A9P1FL95-F1
#
_entry.id   AF-A0A9P1FL95-F1
#
_cell.length_a   1.000
_cell.length_b   1.000
_cell.length_c   1.000
_cell.angle_alpha   90.00
_cell.angle_beta   90.00
_cell.angle_gamma   90.00
#
_symmetry.space_group_name_H-M   'P 1'
#
loop_
_entity.id
_entity.type
_entity.pdbx_description
1 polymer ?
#
loop_
_entity_poly.entity_id
_entity_poly.type
_entity_poly.pdbx_seq_one_letter_code
_entity_poly.pdbx_strand_id
1 'polypeptide(L)'
;MIHLDTGCPCIIGKEVTVGHSCILHGCTVEDEVLIGMGATILNRAVIGRGSVVGAGALVLEGMEVPPFSLVVGSPAKVKKTYDEEERRVAQRQHAASYAKKAALFRSELREAQDYGKYMLMLTAVVFIGMAGLSKLR
;
A
#
# COMPACT_ATOMS: atom_id res chain seq x y z
N MET A 1 0.58 4.26 -7.13
CA MET A 1 0.88 3.65 -8.45
C MET A 1 2.28 3.08 -8.40
N ILE A 2 2.47 1.87 -8.91
CA ILE A 2 3.80 1.28 -9.13
C ILE A 2 3.98 1.20 -10.65
N HIS A 3 4.99 1.87 -11.17
CA HIS A 3 5.36 1.88 -12.59
C HIS A 3 6.82 1.47 -12.74
N LEU A 4 7.19 0.86 -13.86
CA LEU A 4 8.49 0.23 -14.05
C LEU A 4 8.96 0.51 -15.47
N ASP A 5 10.26 0.80 -15.63
CA ASP A 5 10.93 0.73 -16.92
C ASP A 5 11.67 -0.61 -17.06
N THR A 6 11.99 -0.99 -18.30
CA THR A 6 12.81 -2.18 -18.57
C THR A 6 14.16 -2.04 -17.86
N GLY A 7 14.50 -3.00 -17.00
CA GLY A 7 15.75 -3.00 -16.23
C GLY A 7 15.72 -2.20 -14.92
N CYS A 8 14.60 -1.57 -14.57
CA CYS A 8 14.42 -0.82 -13.33
C CYS A 8 13.31 -1.45 -12.47
N PRO A 9 13.59 -2.52 -11.70
CA PRO A 9 12.58 -3.14 -10.84
C PRO A 9 12.15 -2.20 -9.72
N CYS A 10 10.92 -2.36 -9.24
CA CYS A 10 10.46 -1.72 -7.99
C CYS A 10 10.50 -2.76 -6.87
N ILE A 11 11.39 -2.59 -5.90
CA ILE A 11 11.58 -3.50 -4.77
C ILE A 11 11.10 -2.80 -3.51
N ILE A 12 10.21 -3.44 -2.76
CA ILE A 12 9.65 -2.91 -1.50
C ILE A 12 9.97 -3.88 -0.37
N GLY A 13 10.65 -3.38 0.65
CA GLY A 13 11.02 -4.13 1.85
C GLY A 13 9.85 -4.43 2.78
N LYS A 14 10.18 -4.95 3.95
CA LYS A 14 9.22 -5.31 5.00
C LYS A 14 8.81 -4.06 5.78
N GLU A 15 7.57 -4.08 6.29
CA GLU A 15 7.07 -3.03 7.21
C GLU A 15 7.10 -1.61 6.60
N VAL A 16 7.08 -1.53 5.26
CA VAL A 16 6.97 -0.27 4.52
C VAL A 16 5.53 0.21 4.53
N THR A 17 5.32 1.50 4.81
CA THR A 17 4.02 2.14 4.62
C THR A 17 4.07 3.10 3.45
N VAL A 18 3.22 2.89 2.44
CA VAL A 18 3.10 3.77 1.28
C VAL A 18 1.85 4.64 1.41
N GLY A 19 2.03 5.95 1.48
CA GLY A 19 0.95 6.92 1.61
C GLY A 19 0.06 7.01 0.37
N HIS A 20 -1.04 7.74 0.52
CA HIS A 20 -2.01 7.94 -0.57
C HIS A 20 -1.37 8.61 -1.78
N SER A 21 -1.78 8.19 -2.98
CA SER A 21 -1.41 8.82 -4.25
C SER A 21 0.09 8.94 -4.51
N CYS A 22 0.91 8.01 -3.99
CA CYS A 22 2.34 7.96 -4.32
C CYS A 22 2.58 7.37 -5.71
N ILE A 23 3.70 7.77 -6.32
CA ILE A 23 4.25 7.16 -7.53
C ILE A 23 5.60 6.53 -7.16
N LEU A 24 5.69 5.20 -7.24
CA LEU A 24 6.93 4.46 -7.12
C LEU A 24 7.34 4.00 -8.52
N HIS A 25 8.48 4.47 -9.00
CA HIS A 25 8.93 4.25 -10.37
C HIS A 25 10.30 3.57 -10.38
N GLY A 26 10.34 2.25 -10.58
CA GLY A 26 11.60 1.49 -10.70
C GLY A 26 12.63 1.72 -9.59
N CYS A 27 12.19 1.85 -8.33
CA CYS A 27 13.02 2.21 -7.18
C CYS A 27 13.15 1.07 -6.15
N THR A 28 14.17 1.13 -5.30
CA THR A 28 14.32 0.25 -4.13
C THR A 28 13.92 1.01 -2.87
N VAL A 29 12.96 0.47 -2.14
CA VAL A 29 12.53 0.95 -0.82
C VAL A 29 12.90 -0.13 0.19
N GLU A 30 13.84 0.16 1.09
CA GLU A 30 14.25 -0.78 2.12
C GLU A 30 13.19 -0.92 3.23
N ASP A 31 13.47 -1.79 4.21
CA ASP A 31 12.54 -2.07 5.29
C ASP A 31 12.22 -0.84 6.15
N GLU A 32 11.04 -0.86 6.77
CA GLU A 32 10.62 0.10 7.80
C GLU A 32 10.57 1.56 7.28
N VAL A 33 10.44 1.75 5.97
CA VAL A 33 10.32 3.07 5.34
C VAL A 33 8.88 3.57 5.37
N LEU A 34 8.69 4.87 5.59
CA LEU A 34 7.41 5.55 5.40
C LEU A 34 7.50 6.47 4.18
N ILE A 35 6.68 6.20 3.17
CA ILE A 35 6.52 7.08 2.02
C ILE A 35 5.31 7.98 2.26
N GLY A 36 5.56 9.28 2.42
CA GLY A 36 4.53 10.29 2.60
C GLY A 36 3.61 10.41 1.39
N MET A 37 2.36 10.79 1.64
CA MET A 37 1.35 10.93 0.59
C MET A 37 1.80 11.84 -0.56
N GLY A 38 1.44 11.48 -1.79
CA GLY A 38 1.77 12.26 -2.99
C GLY A 38 3.26 12.29 -3.34
N ALA A 39 4.12 11.55 -2.65
CA ALA A 39 5.53 11.47 -3.01
C ALA A 39 5.72 10.74 -4.34
N THR A 40 6.73 11.17 -5.10
CA THR A 40 7.17 10.55 -6.35
C THR A 40 8.63 10.13 -6.21
N ILE A 41 8.89 8.85 -6.48
CA ILE A 41 10.24 8.26 -6.41
C ILE A 41 10.60 7.73 -7.77
N LEU A 42 11.65 8.29 -8.37
CA LEU A 42 12.10 7.97 -9.72
C LEU A 42 13.02 6.74 -9.76
N ASN A 43 13.31 6.30 -10.99
CA ASN A 43 14.09 5.10 -11.29
C ASN A 43 15.39 5.03 -10.50
N ARG A 44 15.76 3.82 -10.10
CA ARG A 44 17.05 3.49 -9.47
C ARG A 44 17.33 4.24 -8.17
N ALA A 45 16.38 5.03 -7.65
CA ALA A 45 16.50 5.62 -6.33
C ALA A 45 16.46 4.52 -5.26
N VAL A 46 17.26 4.70 -4.22
CA VAL A 46 17.32 3.80 -3.06
C VAL A 46 16.91 4.58 -1.83
N ILE A 47 15.84 4.14 -1.17
CA ILE A 47 15.40 4.70 0.10
C ILE A 47 15.89 3.80 1.23
N GLY A 48 16.90 4.27 1.96
CA GLY A 48 17.50 3.51 3.06
C GLY A 48 16.53 3.22 4.20
N ARG A 49 16.77 2.11 4.88
CA ARG A 49 15.96 1.55 5.97
C ARG A 49 15.53 2.59 6.99
N GLY A 50 14.30 2.50 7.47
CA GLY A 50 13.79 3.39 8.53
C GLY A 50 13.59 4.85 8.11
N SER A 51 13.87 5.21 6.86
CA SER A 51 13.72 6.59 6.38
C SER A 51 12.27 7.00 6.21
N VAL A 52 12.06 8.31 6.22
CA VAL A 52 10.77 8.95 5.95
C VAL A 52 10.91 9.85 4.73
N VAL A 53 10.14 9.55 3.69
CA VAL A 53 9.95 10.44 2.55
C VAL A 53 8.77 11.36 2.87
N GLY A 54 8.98 12.67 2.84
CA GLY A 54 7.94 13.66 3.12
C GLY A 54 6.81 13.64 2.10
N ALA A 55 5.65 14.15 2.51
CA ALA A 55 4.53 14.33 1.60
C ALA A 55 4.93 15.24 0.42
N GLY A 56 4.50 14.86 -0.79
CA GLY A 56 4.80 15.59 -2.03
C GLY A 56 6.29 15.64 -2.40
N ALA A 57 7.16 14.86 -1.77
CA ALA A 57 8.57 14.85 -2.11
C ALA A 57 8.84 14.26 -3.50
N LEU A 58 9.77 14.84 -4.26
CA LEU A 58 10.26 14.30 -5.53
C LEU A 58 11.69 13.77 -5.36
N VAL A 59 11.82 12.47 -5.19
CA VAL A 59 13.11 11.77 -5.11
C VAL A 59 13.60 11.49 -6.53
N LEU A 60 14.76 12.05 -6.87
CA LEU A 60 15.31 12.01 -8.23
C LEU A 60 15.87 10.64 -8.60
N GLU A 61 16.05 10.42 -9.91
CA GLU A 61 16.60 9.19 -10.45
C GLU A 61 18.01 8.92 -9.90
N GLY A 62 18.24 7.69 -9.43
CA GLY A 62 19.52 7.27 -8.83
C GLY A 62 19.85 7.91 -7.48
N MET A 63 18.93 8.67 -6.87
CA MET A 63 19.18 9.26 -5.56
C MET A 63 19.26 8.18 -4.48
N GLU A 64 20.35 8.18 -3.72
CA GLU A 64 20.52 7.35 -2.52
C GLU A 64 20.18 8.16 -1.27
N VAL A 65 19.12 7.74 -0.57
CA VAL A 65 18.73 8.31 0.72
C VAL A 65 19.34 7.44 1.81
N PRO A 66 20.23 7.98 2.68
CA PRO A 66 20.83 7.20 3.75
C PRO A 66 19.79 6.66 4.73
N PRO A 67 20.05 5.53 5.42
CA PRO A 67 19.16 5.00 6.45
C PRO A 67 18.78 6.05 7.50
N PHE A 68 17.60 5.88 8.07
CA PHE A 68 17.05 6.72 9.14
C PHE A 68 17.02 8.21 8.79
N SER A 69 16.81 8.56 7.52
CA SER A 69 16.77 9.94 7.06
C SER A 69 15.34 10.47 6.92
N LEU A 70 15.16 11.77 7.17
CA LEU A 70 14.02 12.53 6.68
C LEU A 70 14.40 13.19 5.36
N VAL A 71 13.74 12.81 4.25
CA VAL A 71 13.96 13.39 2.92
C VAL A 71 12.69 14.10 2.44
N VAL A 72 12.79 15.39 2.07
CA VAL A 72 11.61 16.25 1.80
C VAL A 72 11.86 17.24 0.66
N GLY A 73 10.79 17.72 0.03
CA GLY A 73 10.82 18.78 -1.00
C GLY A 73 10.81 18.26 -2.43
N SER A 74 10.77 19.18 -3.40
CA SER A 74 10.84 18.90 -4.83
C SER A 74 11.78 19.90 -5.51
N PRO A 75 13.01 19.50 -5.89
CA PRO A 75 13.62 18.18 -5.68
C PRO A 75 13.90 17.91 -4.20
N ALA A 76 13.80 16.64 -3.80
CA ALA A 76 13.93 16.25 -2.40
C ALA A 76 15.37 16.33 -1.89
N LYS A 77 15.54 16.70 -0.63
CA LYS A 77 16.83 16.75 0.06
C LYS A 77 16.71 16.13 1.45
N VAL A 78 17.80 15.50 1.91
CA VAL A 78 17.91 15.02 3.29
C VAL A 78 17.90 16.24 4.21
N LYS A 79 16.94 16.29 5.13
CA LYS A 79 16.73 17.41 6.06
C LYS A 79 17.35 17.15 7.42
N LYS A 80 17.26 15.91 7.90
CA LYS A 80 17.84 15.43 9.17
C LYS A 80 17.86 13.91 9.20
N THR A 81 18.53 13.35 10.20
CA THR A 81 18.47 11.93 10.56
C THR A 81 17.62 11.73 11.82
N TYR A 82 17.21 10.49 12.05
CA TYR A 82 16.50 10.02 13.24
C TYR A 82 17.40 9.14 14.09
N ASP A 83 17.04 8.99 15.37
CA ASP A 83 17.52 7.86 16.17
C ASP A 83 17.01 6.55 15.57
N GLU A 84 17.88 5.55 15.50
CA GLU A 84 17.57 4.28 14.85
C GLU A 84 16.49 3.51 15.62
N GLU A 85 16.65 3.31 16.93
CA GLU A 85 15.78 2.43 17.70
C GLU A 85 14.37 3.01 17.81
N GLU A 86 14.27 4.30 18.13
CA GLU A 86 12.97 4.99 18.19
C GLU A 86 12.23 4.90 16.84
N ARG A 87 12.96 5.12 15.74
CA ARG A 87 12.38 5.10 14.39
C ARG A 87 11.89 3.71 14.01
N ARG A 88 12.66 2.66 14.31
CA ARG A 88 12.30 1.27 14.04
C ARG A 88 11.02 0.88 14.78
N VAL A 89 10.96 1.14 16.08
CA VAL A 89 9.77 0.85 16.91
C VAL A 89 8.54 1.55 16.34
N ALA A 90 8.65 2.85 16.05
CA ALA A 90 7.53 3.63 15.52
C ALA A 90 7.02 3.09 14.17
N GLN A 91 7.92 2.71 13.25
CA GLN A 91 7.53 2.22 11.92
C GLN A 91 6.88 0.85 11.97
N ARG A 92 7.42 -0.05 12.79
CA ARG A 92 6.84 -1.38 13.01
C ARG A 92 5.43 -1.30 13.57
N GLN A 93 5.23 -0.48 14.58
CA GLN A 93 3.91 -0.24 15.16
C GLN A 93 2.94 0.35 14.13
N HIS A 94 3.40 1.31 13.33
CA HIS A 94 2.60 1.91 12.27
C HIS A 94 2.19 0.88 11.21
N ALA A 95 3.13 0.11 10.67
CA ALA A 95 2.89 -0.94 9.69
C ALA A 95 1.96 -2.04 10.24
N ALA A 96 2.18 -2.49 11.49
CA ALA A 96 1.34 -3.48 12.15
C ALA A 96 -0.12 -2.99 12.30
N SER A 97 -0.33 -1.71 12.59
CA SER A 97 -1.67 -1.13 12.70
C SER A 97 -2.43 -1.19 11.36
N TYR A 98 -1.75 -0.92 10.23
CA TYR A 98 -2.33 -1.04 8.89
C TYR A 98 -2.56 -2.50 8.50
N ALA A 99 -1.64 -3.41 8.82
CA ALA A 99 -1.83 -4.83 8.59
C ALA A 99 -3.07 -5.37 9.34
N LYS A 100 -3.27 -4.94 10.60
CA LYS A 100 -4.46 -5.29 11.38
C LYS A 100 -5.75 -4.77 10.74
N LYS A 101 -5.78 -3.51 10.31
CA LYS A 101 -6.93 -2.92 9.60
C LYS A 101 -7.21 -3.64 8.28
N ALA A 102 -6.17 -3.98 7.52
CA ALA A 102 -6.30 -4.71 6.26
C ALA A 102 -6.91 -6.11 6.47
N ALA A 103 -6.51 -6.81 7.53
CA ALA A 103 -7.10 -8.09 7.90
C ALA A 103 -8.59 -7.96 8.28
N LEU A 104 -8.94 -6.95 9.08
CA LEU A 104 -10.32 -6.66 9.47
C LEU A 104 -11.21 -6.35 8.26
N PHE A 105 -10.81 -5.41 7.41
CA PHE A 105 -11.62 -5.06 6.24
C PHE A 105 -11.70 -6.19 5.23
N ARG A 106 -10.66 -7.04 5.13
CA ARG A 106 -10.72 -8.24 4.30
C ARG A 106 -11.77 -9.22 4.80
N SER A 107 -11.91 -9.42 6.12
CA SER A 107 -12.96 -10.31 6.65
C SER A 107 -14.36 -9.73 6.43
N GLU A 108 -14.56 -8.44 6.70
CA GLU A 108 -15.87 -7.78 6.52
C GLU A 108 -16.32 -7.78 5.05
N LEU A 109 -15.40 -7.52 4.11
CA LEU A 109 -15.70 -7.58 2.67
C LEU A 109 -16.08 -8.99 2.22
N ARG A 110 -15.44 -10.03 2.78
CA ARG A 110 -15.75 -11.43 2.45
C ARG A 110 -17.15 -11.80 2.94
N GLU A 111 -17.51 -11.41 4.15
CA GLU A 111 -18.86 -11.62 4.70
C GLU A 111 -19.92 -10.94 3.83
N ALA A 112 -19.72 -9.67 3.47
CA ALA A 112 -20.64 -8.93 2.61
C ALA A 112 -20.82 -9.60 1.23
N GLN A 113 -19.75 -10.14 0.64
CA GLN A 113 -19.81 -10.89 -0.63
C GLN A 113 -20.60 -12.19 -0.50
N ASP A 114 -20.42 -12.92 0.60
CA ASP A 114 -21.13 -14.17 0.83
C ASP A 114 -22.63 -13.93 1.05
N TYR A 115 -23.03 -12.90 1.81
CA TYR A 115 -24.43 -12.48 1.91
C TYR A 115 -25.04 -12.11 0.55
N GLY A 116 -24.31 -11.40 -0.30
CA GLY A 116 -24.74 -11.10 -1.67
C GLY A 116 -25.02 -12.36 -2.48
N LYS A 117 -24.18 -13.38 -2.38
CA LYS A 117 -24.39 -14.69 -3.05
C LYS A 117 -25.63 -15.41 -2.52
N TYR A 118 -25.83 -15.45 -1.21
CA TYR A 118 -27.02 -16.07 -0.62
C TYR A 118 -28.30 -15.36 -1.06
N MET A 119 -28.31 -14.03 -1.12
CA MET A 119 -29.47 -13.26 -1.59
C MET A 119 -29.78 -13.53 -3.07
N LEU A 120 -28.75 -13.59 -3.93
CA LEU A 120 -28.90 -13.97 -5.34
C LEU A 120 -29.41 -15.41 -5.50
N MET A 121 -28.90 -16.36 -4.69
CA MET A 121 -29.34 -17.75 -4.70
C MET A 121 -30.79 -17.90 -4.26
N LEU A 122 -31.21 -17.25 -3.16
CA LEU A 122 -32.61 -17.25 -2.72
C LEU A 122 -33.51 -16.65 -3.81
N THR A 123 -33.10 -15.55 -4.44
CA THR A 123 -33.87 -14.93 -5.52
C THR A 123 -34.03 -15.89 -6.71
N ALA A 124 -32.96 -16.57 -7.13
CA ALA A 124 -33.02 -17.56 -8.21
C ALA A 124 -33.92 -18.76 -7.87
N VAL A 125 -33.89 -19.27 -6.64
CA VAL A 125 -34.75 -20.37 -6.19
C VAL A 125 -36.22 -19.96 -6.18
N VAL A 126 -36.55 -18.73 -5.74
CA VAL A 126 -37.92 -18.20 -5.78
C VAL A 126 -38.44 -18.12 -7.22
N PHE A 127 -37.64 -17.62 -8.17
CA PHE A 127 -38.04 -17.56 -9.58
C PHE A 127 -38.21 -18.94 -10.23
N ILE A 128 -37.34 -19.91 -9.93
CA ILE A 128 -37.49 -21.29 -10.44
C ILE A 128 -38.76 -21.96 -9.86
N GLY A 129 -39.04 -21.74 -8.57
CA GLY A 129 -40.25 -22.25 -7.93
C GLY A 129 -41.53 -21.72 -8.58
N MET A 130 -41.58 -20.44 -8.93
CA MET A 130 -42.75 -19.84 -9.61
C MET A 130 -42.95 -20.35 -11.04
N ALA A 131 -41.88 -20.67 -11.77
CA ALA A 131 -41.97 -21.24 -13.12
C ALA A 131 -42.56 -22.67 -13.13
N GLY A 132 -42.31 -23.47 -12.09
CA GLY A 132 -42.82 -24.84 -11.95
C GLY A 132 -44.32 -24.96 -11.65
N LEU A 133 -44.93 -23.95 -11.02
CA LEU A 133 -46.36 -23.95 -10.68
C LEU A 133 -47.29 -23.67 -11.86
N SER A 134 -46.77 -23.24 -13.01
CA SER A 134 -47.58 -22.93 -14.21
C SER A 134 -47.95 -24.16 -15.06
N LYS A 135 -47.40 -25.35 -14.77
CA LYS A 135 -47.65 -26.59 -15.53
C LYS A 135 -48.56 -27.61 -14.84
N LEU A 136 -49.21 -27.24 -13.72
CA LEU A 136 -50.13 -28.09 -12.94
C LEU A 136 -51.62 -27.78 -13.18
N ARG A 137 -51.98 -27.26 -14.36
CA ARG A 137 -53.36 -27.04 -14.78
C ARG A 137 -53.71 -27.89 -15.99
#